data_AF-A0A2N5VS72-F1
#
_entry.id   AF-A0A2N5VS72-F1
#
_cell.length_a   1.000
_cell.length_b   1.000
_cell.length_c   1.000
_cell.angle_alpha   90.00
_cell.angle_beta   90.00
_cell.angle_gamma   90.00
#
_symmetry.space_group_name_H-M   'P 1'
#
loop_
_entity.id
_entity.type
_entity.pdbx_description
1 polymer ?
#
loop_
_entity_poly.entity_id
_entity_poly.type
_entity_poly.pdbx_seq_one_letter_code
_entity_poly.pdbx_strand_id
1 'polypeptide(L)'
;MQIARPKLSGPSSVTVPQVKCIMPSEQDLRQIQETEIEALRAIFCEDFEQIRTRSSAKTLATPFELRLKIRTEEVELQDRVRINLRTSAPLSHHSADFGP
;
A
#
# COMPACT_ATOMS: atom_id res chain seq x y z
N MET A 1 -23.19 59.45 34.00
CA MET A 1 -22.43 58.72 32.97
C MET A 1 -22.51 57.22 33.30
N GLN A 2 -23.41 56.47 32.65
CA GLN A 2 -23.50 55.01 32.79
C GLN A 2 -22.84 54.36 31.58
N ILE A 3 -21.88 53.46 31.79
CA ILE A 3 -21.17 52.75 30.72
C ILE A 3 -21.83 51.38 30.57
N ALA A 4 -22.47 51.13 29.42
CA ALA A 4 -23.07 49.84 29.11
C ALA A 4 -21.99 48.79 28.84
N ARG A 5 -22.10 47.60 29.44
CA ARG A 5 -21.22 46.46 29.18
C ARG A 5 -21.69 45.70 27.92
N PRO A 6 -20.79 45.31 27.01
CA PRO A 6 -21.17 44.48 25.87
C PRO A 6 -21.45 43.04 26.32
N LYS A 7 -22.56 42.47 25.85
CA LYS A 7 -22.88 41.04 26.03
C LYS A 7 -21.99 40.23 25.09
N LEU A 8 -21.09 39.43 25.65
CA LEU A 8 -20.33 38.42 24.91
C LEU A 8 -21.26 37.27 24.57
N SER A 9 -21.56 37.10 23.28
CA SER A 9 -22.23 35.90 22.74
C SER A 9 -21.33 34.68 22.91
N GLY A 10 -21.93 33.56 23.30
CA GLY A 10 -21.25 32.31 23.66
C GLY A 10 -20.40 31.69 22.54
N PRO A 11 -19.70 30.58 22.85
CA PRO A 11 -18.74 29.98 21.92
C PRO A 11 -19.46 29.48 20.68
N SER A 12 -19.13 30.06 19.52
CA SER A 12 -19.42 29.47 18.23
C SER A 12 -18.74 28.10 18.17
N SER A 13 -19.54 27.04 18.18
CA SER A 13 -19.07 25.68 17.95
C SER A 13 -18.43 25.63 16.57
N VAL A 14 -17.10 25.62 16.53
CA VAL A 14 -16.35 25.36 15.30
C VAL A 14 -16.51 23.87 14.99
N THR A 15 -17.40 23.55 14.05
CA THR A 15 -17.53 22.20 13.54
C THR A 15 -16.30 21.92 12.68
N VAL A 16 -15.33 21.18 13.23
CA VAL A 16 -14.20 20.66 12.46
C VAL A 16 -14.77 19.75 11.37
N PRO A 17 -14.50 19.99 10.08
CA PRO A 17 -14.94 19.08 9.03
C PRO A 17 -14.33 17.70 9.32
N GLN A 18 -15.17 16.69 9.54
CA GLN A 18 -14.69 15.33 9.59
C GLN A 18 -14.08 15.01 8.22
N VAL A 19 -12.75 14.90 8.17
CA VAL A 19 -12.05 14.33 7.03
C VAL A 19 -12.50 12.89 6.92
N LYS A 20 -13.46 12.63 6.03
CA LYS A 20 -13.93 11.28 5.75
C LYS A 20 -12.73 10.55 5.16
N CYS A 21 -12.14 9.63 5.92
CA CYS A 21 -11.04 8.79 5.46
C CYS A 21 -11.63 7.83 4.41
N ILE A 22 -11.57 8.22 3.13
CA ILE A 22 -12.03 7.38 2.03
C ILE A 22 -10.96 6.32 1.84
N MET A 23 -11.23 5.11 2.31
CA MET A 23 -10.38 3.96 1.98
C MET A 23 -10.48 3.74 0.46
N PRO A 24 -9.34 3.53 -0.23
CA PRO A 24 -9.33 3.26 -1.66
C PRO A 24 -10.16 2.02 -1.96
N SER A 25 -10.90 2.04 -3.07
CA SER A 25 -11.66 0.87 -3.52
C SER A 25 -10.72 -0.27 -3.90
N GLU A 26 -11.22 -1.50 -3.97
CA GLU A 26 -10.43 -2.64 -4.46
C GLU A 26 -9.88 -2.41 -5.87
N GLN A 27 -10.61 -1.64 -6.70
CA GLN A 27 -10.16 -1.26 -8.03
C GLN A 27 -8.99 -0.27 -7.97
N ASP A 28 -9.06 0.72 -7.09
CA ASP A 28 -7.96 1.68 -6.87
C ASP A 28 -6.71 0.95 -6.35
N LEU A 29 -6.89 0.05 -5.39
CA LEU A 29 -5.80 -0.78 -4.84
C LEU A 29 -5.16 -1.65 -5.92
N ARG A 30 -5.98 -2.26 -6.81
CA ARG A 30 -5.47 -3.03 -7.95
C ARG A 30 -4.66 -2.17 -8.89
N GLN A 31 -5.14 -0.99 -9.23
CA GLN A 31 -4.43 -0.09 -10.14
C GLN A 31 -3.08 0.37 -9.54
N ILE A 32 -3.06 0.67 -8.24
CA ILE A 32 -1.83 0.99 -7.51
C ILE A 32 -0.83 -0.18 -7.58
N GLN A 33 -1.28 -1.40 -7.27
CA GLN A 33 -0.44 -2.59 -7.31
C GLN A 33 0.11 -2.85 -8.72
N GLU A 34 -0.72 -2.71 -9.76
CA GLU A 34 -0.30 -2.90 -11.15
C GLU A 34 0.76 -1.87 -11.57
N THR A 35 0.58 -0.61 -11.15
CA THR A 35 1.55 0.47 -11.39
C THR A 35 2.89 0.20 -10.69
N GLU A 36 2.85 -0.27 -9.45
CA GLU A 36 4.06 -0.60 -8.69
C GLU A 36 4.79 -1.81 -9.31
N ILE A 37 4.06 -2.83 -9.74
CA ILE A 37 4.63 -4.00 -10.42
C ILE A 37 5.32 -3.61 -11.73
N GLU A 38 4.74 -2.69 -12.48
CA GLU A 38 5.35 -2.16 -13.71
C GLU A 38 6.65 -1.41 -13.40
N ALA A 39 6.65 -0.56 -12.37
CA ALA A 39 7.84 0.14 -11.92
C ALA A 39 8.95 -0.83 -11.46
N LEU A 40 8.61 -1.84 -10.65
CA LEU A 40 9.56 -2.85 -10.18
C LEU A 40 10.14 -3.66 -11.35
N ARG A 41 9.31 -4.02 -12.33
CA ARG A 41 9.79 -4.70 -13.54
C ARG A 41 10.80 -3.85 -14.31
N ALA A 42 10.57 -2.54 -14.41
CA ALA A 42 11.48 -1.62 -15.11
C ALA A 42 12.79 -1.39 -14.34
N ILE A 43 12.76 -1.41 -13.01
CA ILE A 43 13.95 -1.19 -12.17
C ILE A 43 14.84 -2.43 -12.11
N PHE A 44 14.24 -3.60 -11.90
CA PHE A 44 14.98 -4.83 -11.61
C PHE A 44 15.21 -5.71 -12.84
N CYS A 45 14.60 -5.41 -13.99
CA CYS A 45 14.83 -6.09 -15.27
C CYS A 45 14.86 -7.63 -15.12
N GLU A 46 15.99 -8.28 -15.38
CA GLU A 46 16.20 -9.73 -15.27
C GLU A 46 16.11 -10.32 -13.85
N ASP A 47 16.23 -9.47 -12.82
CA ASP A 47 16.10 -9.85 -11.42
C ASP A 47 14.65 -9.84 -10.92
N PHE A 48 13.71 -9.39 -11.76
CA PHE A 48 12.28 -9.41 -11.48
C PHE A 48 11.57 -10.61 -12.12
N GLU A 49 10.73 -11.28 -11.34
CA GLU A 49 9.86 -12.35 -11.83
C GLU A 49 8.44 -12.20 -11.26
N GLN A 50 7.45 -12.09 -12.15
CA GLN A 50 6.04 -12.11 -11.74
C GLN A 50 5.52 -13.56 -11.73
N ILE A 51 5.13 -14.04 -10.56
CA ILE A 51 4.57 -15.37 -10.37
C ILE A 51 3.06 -15.27 -10.61
N ARG A 52 2.62 -15.68 -11.81
CA ARG A 52 1.19 -15.71 -12.13
C ARG A 52 0.56 -17.02 -11.66
N THR A 53 -0.21 -16.96 -10.59
CA THR A 53 -1.14 -18.04 -10.22
C THR A 53 -2.32 -18.03 -11.18
N ARG A 54 -2.28 -18.89 -12.21
CA ARG A 54 -3.46 -19.15 -13.06
C ARG A 54 -4.51 -19.89 -12.24
N SER A 55 -5.42 -19.18 -11.59
CA SER A 55 -6.65 -19.82 -11.11
C SER A 55 -7.60 -19.99 -12.31
N SER A 56 -8.10 -21.21 -12.52
CA SER A 56 -9.04 -21.55 -13.58
C SER A 56 -10.45 -20.98 -13.36
N ALA A 57 -10.69 -20.32 -12.22
CA ALA A 57 -11.92 -19.64 -11.89
C ALA A 57 -11.86 -18.18 -12.35
N LYS A 58 -12.75 -17.79 -13.27
CA LYS A 58 -12.84 -16.45 -13.90
C LYS A 58 -13.08 -15.27 -12.93
N THR A 59 -13.00 -15.41 -11.61
CA THR A 59 -13.61 -14.40 -10.71
C THR A 59 -13.07 -14.36 -9.28
N LEU A 60 -11.83 -14.76 -9.01
CA LEU A 60 -11.22 -14.48 -7.71
C LEU A 60 -9.99 -13.61 -7.92
N ALA A 61 -9.98 -12.47 -7.24
CA ALA A 61 -8.88 -11.53 -7.10
C ALA A 61 -7.59 -12.29 -6.76
N THR A 62 -6.87 -12.76 -7.79
CA THR A 62 -5.61 -13.46 -7.58
C THR A 62 -4.62 -12.44 -7.04
N PRO A 63 -4.08 -12.65 -5.83
CA PRO A 63 -3.05 -11.77 -5.29
C PRO A 63 -1.85 -11.75 -6.25
N PHE A 64 -1.28 -10.57 -6.46
CA PHE A 64 -0.05 -10.50 -7.22
C PHE A 64 1.06 -11.13 -6.39
N GLU A 65 1.74 -12.10 -6.97
CA GLU A 65 2.93 -12.68 -6.39
C GLU A 65 4.15 -12.34 -7.25
N LEU A 66 5.21 -11.87 -6.61
CA LEU A 66 6.44 -11.48 -7.29
C LEU A 66 7.67 -12.00 -6.55
N ARG A 67 8.75 -12.20 -7.30
CA ARG A 67 10.08 -12.56 -6.80
C ARG A 67 11.09 -11.55 -7.30
N LEU A 68 11.91 -11.05 -6.37
CA LEU A 68 13.03 -10.14 -6.64
C LEU A 68 14.33 -10.81 -6.20
N LYS A 69 15.34 -10.81 -7.07
CA LYS A 69 16.70 -11.22 -6.73
C LYS A 69 17.49 -9.99 -6.30
N ILE A 70 17.87 -9.96 -5.03
CA ILE A 70 18.71 -8.90 -4.46
C ILE A 70 20.14 -9.44 -4.35
N ARG A 71 21.09 -8.71 -4.93
CA ARG A 71 22.50 -9.06 -5.00
C ARG A 71 23.35 -7.92 -4.43
N THR A 72 24.54 -8.24 -3.94
CA THR A 72 25.52 -7.24 -3.53
C THR A 72 26.09 -6.51 -4.76
N GLU A 73 26.47 -5.25 -4.59
CA GLU A 73 27.20 -4.53 -5.65
C GLU A 73 28.60 -5.13 -5.86
N GLU A 74 29.22 -5.63 -4.79
CA GLU A 74 30.49 -6.35 -4.83
C GLU A 74 30.34 -7.68 -5.59
N VAL A 75 30.85 -7.71 -6.83
CA VAL A 75 30.70 -8.85 -7.77
C VAL A 75 31.23 -10.15 -7.19
N GLU A 76 32.35 -10.11 -6.47
CA GLU A 76 32.99 -11.28 -5.86
C GLU A 76 32.13 -11.96 -4.79
N LEU A 77 31.18 -11.22 -4.20
CA LEU A 77 30.29 -11.72 -3.17
C LEU A 77 28.90 -12.13 -3.68
N GLN A 78 28.57 -11.86 -4.95
CA GLN A 78 27.22 -12.09 -5.48
C GLN A 78 26.78 -13.56 -5.43
N ASP A 79 27.72 -14.50 -5.55
CA ASP A 79 27.42 -15.94 -5.44
C ASP A 79 27.24 -16.41 -3.98
N ARG A 80 27.72 -15.62 -3.01
CA ARG A 80 27.72 -15.94 -1.58
C ARG A 80 26.56 -15.28 -0.85
N VAL A 81 26.22 -14.05 -1.22
CA VAL A 81 25.23 -13.23 -0.55
C VAL A 81 24.16 -12.80 -1.56
N ARG A 82 23.07 -13.57 -1.59
CA ARG A 82 21.90 -13.30 -2.42
C ARG A 82 20.63 -13.55 -1.64
N ILE A 83 19.63 -12.71 -1.85
CA ILE A 83 18.31 -12.84 -1.23
C ILE A 83 17.25 -12.92 -2.33
N ASN A 84 16.37 -13.92 -2.24
CA ASN A 84 15.16 -13.98 -3.04
C ASN A 84 14.00 -13.46 -2.20
N LEU A 85 13.57 -12.22 -2.47
CA LEU A 85 12.41 -11.65 -1.81
C LEU A 85 11.15 -12.12 -2.55
N ARG A 86 10.21 -12.74 -1.83
CA ARG A 86 8.91 -13.15 -2.35
C ARG A 86 7.83 -12.38 -1.60
N THR A 87 6.97 -11.68 -2.33
CA THR A 87 5.87 -10.91 -1.73
C THR A 87 4.55 -11.21 -2.44
N SER A 88 3.47 -11.15 -1.66
CA SER A 88 2.09 -11.29 -2.14
C SER A 88 1.31 -10.04 -1.77
N ALA A 89 0.59 -9.47 -2.74
CA ALA A 89 -0.28 -8.31 -2.53
C ALA A 89 -1.75 -8.74 -2.61
N PRO A 90 -2.39 -9.14 -1.48
CA PRO A 90 -3.82 -9.40 -1.44
C PRO A 90 -4.61 -8.10 -1.59
N LEU A 91 -5.80 -8.19 -2.17
CA LEU A 91 -6.70 -7.04 -2.38
C LEU A 91 -7.66 -6.80 -1.21
N SER A 92 -7.59 -7.60 -0.15
CA SER A 92 -8.49 -7.53 1.01
C SER A 92 -7.75 -7.21 2.31
N HIS A 93 -8.35 -6.32 3.12
CA HIS A 93 -8.07 -6.20 4.55
C HIS A 93 -8.54 -7.48 5.26
N HIS A 94 -7.73 -8.53 5.26
CA HIS A 94 -7.57 -9.24 6.52
C HIS A 94 -6.53 -8.44 7.28
N SER A 95 -6.97 -7.70 8.29
CA SER A 95 -6.09 -7.44 9.43
C SER A 95 -5.43 -8.78 9.72
N ALA A 96 -4.11 -8.86 9.52
CA ALA A 96 -3.37 -9.90 10.18
C ALA A 96 -3.65 -9.64 11.67
N ASP A 97 -4.60 -10.39 12.24
CA ASP A 97 -4.77 -10.51 13.67
C ASP A 97 -3.45 -11.09 14.19
N PHE A 98 -2.49 -10.20 14.42
CA PHE A 98 -1.46 -10.44 15.40
C PHE A 98 -2.19 -10.41 16.74
N GLY A 99 -2.71 -11.58 17.13
CA GLY A 99 -3.18 -11.81 18.49
C GLY A 99 -2.04 -11.56 19.49
N PRO A 100 -2.37 -11.23 20.74
CA PRO A 100 -1.37 -11.01 21.79
C PRO A 100 -0.46 -12.22 22.02
#